data_AF-T0ZES9-F1
#
_entry.id   AF-T0ZES9-F1
#
_cell.length_a   1.000
_cell.length_b   1.000
_cell.length_c   1.000
_cell.angle_alpha   90.00
_cell.angle_beta   90.00
_cell.angle_gamma   90.00
#
_symmetry.space_group_name_H-M   'P 1'
#
loop_
_entity.id
_entity.type
_entity.pdbx_description
1 polymer ?
#
loop_
_entity_poly.entity_id
_entity_poly.type
_entity_poly.pdbx_seq_one_letter_code
_entity_poly.pdbx_strand_id
1 'polypeptide(L)'
;MPIDENLIDEIKAGRAVLFLGAGASLGAKDGEGRQIPDTAGLGKLICDEFLDSTYADLDFVQTCDYATTAKSGRQLQQFIHSVLDPFQPADFHKKIPTFQWAGLATTNFDLVVERAYSRVPTRLQ
;
A
#
# COMPACT_ATOMS: atom_id res chain seq x y z
N MET A 1 -7.12 -7.18 -24.01
CA MET A 1 -5.78 -6.77 -24.52
C MET A 1 -4.82 -7.89 -24.16
N PRO A 2 -4.13 -8.51 -25.13
CA PRO A 2 -3.10 -9.50 -24.82
C PRO A 2 -1.94 -8.83 -24.08
N ILE A 3 -1.33 -9.54 -23.13
CA ILE A 3 -0.10 -9.10 -22.45
C ILE A 3 1.06 -9.28 -23.43
N ASP A 4 1.98 -8.32 -23.49
CA ASP A 4 3.18 -8.38 -24.34
C ASP A 4 4.02 -9.62 -23.99
N GLU A 5 4.37 -10.43 -25.00
CA GLU A 5 5.16 -11.65 -24.81
C GLU A 5 6.57 -11.35 -24.28
N ASN A 6 7.18 -10.24 -24.70
CA ASN A 6 8.48 -9.83 -24.18
C ASN A 6 8.41 -9.54 -22.67
N LEU A 7 7.32 -8.91 -22.20
CA LEU A 7 7.13 -8.67 -20.77
C LEU A 7 7.06 -9.99 -19.99
N ILE A 8 6.36 -10.99 -20.54
CA ILE A 8 6.26 -12.31 -19.93
C ILE A 8 7.66 -12.96 -19.83
N ASP A 9 8.47 -12.87 -20.89
CA ASP A 9 9.81 -13.44 -20.92
C ASP A 9 10.78 -12.71 -19.97
N GLU A 10 10.69 -11.39 -19.85
CA GLU A 10 11.46 -10.62 -18.87
C GLU A 10 11.10 -10.98 -17.41
N ILE A 11 9.81 -11.22 -17.12
CA ILE A 11 9.36 -11.68 -15.80
C ILE A 11 9.88 -13.10 -15.53
N LYS A 12 9.74 -14.03 -16.48
CA LYS A 12 10.25 -15.41 -16.32
C LYS A 12 11.76 -15.45 -16.11
N ALA A 13 12.49 -14.55 -16.74
CA ALA A 13 13.93 -14.46 -16.61
C ALA A 13 14.41 -13.70 -15.36
N GLY A 14 13.49 -13.21 -14.52
CA GLY A 14 13.82 -12.47 -13.30
C GLY A 14 14.43 -11.09 -13.54
N ARG A 15 14.17 -10.48 -14.70
CA ARG A 15 14.74 -9.18 -15.12
C ARG A 15 13.77 -8.01 -14.99
N ALA A 16 12.52 -8.28 -14.61
CA ALA A 16 11.51 -7.24 -14.38
C ALA A 16 11.62 -6.61 -12.98
N VAL A 17 11.50 -5.29 -12.92
CA VAL A 17 11.32 -4.54 -11.67
C VAL A 17 9.83 -4.27 -11.46
N LEU A 18 9.30 -4.62 -10.30
CA LEU A 18 7.91 -4.39 -9.95
C LEU A 18 7.76 -3.03 -9.25
N PHE A 19 6.98 -2.12 -9.83
CA PHE A 19 6.67 -0.83 -9.25
C PHE A 19 5.22 -0.82 -8.73
N LEU A 20 5.03 -0.54 -7.45
CA LEU A 20 3.75 -0.62 -6.76
C LEU A 20 3.34 0.74 -6.19
N GLY A 21 2.11 1.15 -6.48
CA GLY A 21 1.46 2.30 -5.84
C GLY A 21 0.32 1.86 -4.92
N ALA A 22 -0.44 2.81 -4.37
CA ALA A 22 -1.48 2.53 -3.36
C ALA A 22 -2.53 1.50 -3.84
N GLY A 23 -2.80 1.48 -5.16
CA GLY A 23 -3.68 0.49 -5.78
C GLY A 23 -3.24 -0.97 -5.58
N ALA A 24 -1.95 -1.21 -5.37
CA ALA A 24 -1.40 -2.54 -5.15
C ALA A 24 -1.80 -3.16 -3.81
N SER A 25 -2.30 -2.37 -2.85
CA SER A 25 -2.75 -2.86 -1.54
C SER A 25 -4.27 -3.07 -1.49
N LEU A 26 -5.01 -2.55 -2.48
CA LEU A 26 -6.47 -2.68 -2.54
C LEU A 26 -6.88 -4.15 -2.45
N GLY A 27 -7.95 -4.45 -1.72
CA GLY A 27 -8.39 -5.81 -1.46
C GLY A 27 -7.70 -6.48 -0.26
N ALA A 28 -6.65 -5.89 0.31
CA ALA A 28 -6.16 -6.26 1.63
C ALA A 28 -7.24 -6.04 2.69
N LYS A 29 -7.27 -6.92 3.68
CA LYS A 29 -8.25 -6.90 4.77
C LYS A 29 -7.59 -7.05 6.13
N ASP A 30 -8.15 -6.44 7.15
CA ASP A 30 -7.68 -6.63 8.52
C ASP A 30 -8.37 -7.83 9.20
N GLY A 31 -8.11 -8.02 10.50
CA GLY A 31 -8.68 -9.11 11.29
C GLY A 31 -10.22 -9.07 11.44
N GLU A 32 -10.84 -7.91 11.20
CA GLU A 32 -12.29 -7.73 11.23
C GLU A 32 -12.92 -7.82 9.82
N GLY A 33 -12.10 -8.04 8.78
CA GLY A 33 -12.54 -8.09 7.40
C GLY A 33 -12.80 -6.73 6.75
N ARG A 34 -12.42 -5.63 7.42
CA ARG A 34 -12.49 -4.27 6.85
C ARG A 34 -11.50 -4.16 5.70
N GLN A 35 -11.84 -3.38 4.69
CA GLN A 35 -10.94 -3.14 3.55
C GLN A 35 -9.93 -2.07 3.90
N ILE A 36 -8.73 -2.19 3.35
CA ILE A 36 -7.73 -1.12 3.43
C ILE A 36 -8.31 0.18 2.83
N PRO A 37 -8.14 1.33 3.50
CA PRO A 37 -8.55 2.59 2.90
C PRO A 37 -7.74 2.85 1.63
N ASP A 38 -8.40 3.36 0.60
CA ASP A 38 -7.71 3.97 -0.52
C ASP A 38 -7.17 5.35 -0.13
N THR A 39 -6.53 6.05 -1.07
CA THR A 39 -5.93 7.37 -0.81
C THR A 39 -6.95 8.39 -0.28
N ALA A 40 -8.18 8.39 -0.81
CA ALA A 40 -9.24 9.30 -0.37
C ALA A 40 -9.75 8.93 1.03
N GLY A 41 -9.97 7.63 1.28
CA GLY A 41 -10.37 7.12 2.59
C GLY A 41 -9.33 7.40 3.67
N LEU A 42 -8.04 7.23 3.36
CA LEU A 42 -6.97 7.54 4.30
C LEU A 42 -6.87 9.04 4.56
N GLY A 43 -7.04 9.87 3.53
CA GLY A 43 -7.13 11.33 3.68
C GLY A 43 -8.25 11.72 4.64
N LYS A 44 -9.44 11.14 4.48
CA LYS A 44 -10.56 11.39 5.40
C LYS A 44 -10.24 11.00 6.84
N LEU A 45 -9.63 9.84 7.07
CA LEU A 45 -9.23 9.41 8.42
C LEU A 45 -8.22 10.37 9.05
N ILE A 46 -7.28 10.91 8.26
CA ILE A 46 -6.32 11.92 8.71
C ILE A 46 -7.06 13.23 9.07
N CYS A 47 -8.00 13.67 8.23
CA CYS A 47 -8.81 14.86 8.52
C CYS A 47 -9.61 14.67 9.81
N ASP A 48 -10.30 13.55 9.97
CA ASP A 48 -11.14 13.25 11.15
C ASP A 48 -10.31 13.20 12.46
N GLU A 49 -9.06 12.73 12.39
CA GLU A 49 -8.18 12.62 13.56
C GLU A 49 -7.49 13.95 13.92
N PHE A 50 -7.03 14.72 12.93
CA PHE A 50 -6.11 15.84 13.17
C PHE A 50 -6.63 17.22 12.77
N LEU A 51 -7.65 17.27 11.91
CA LEU A 51 -8.20 18.49 11.35
C LEU A 51 -9.68 18.64 11.76
N ASP A 52 -10.30 19.74 11.36
CA ASP A 52 -11.74 19.93 11.49
C ASP A 52 -12.45 19.67 10.14
N SER A 53 -13.78 19.68 10.17
CA SER A 53 -14.60 19.39 8.98
C SER A 53 -14.46 20.39 7.84
N THR A 54 -13.79 21.53 8.04
CA THR A 54 -13.54 22.51 6.96
C THR A 54 -12.49 22.04 5.96
N TYR A 55 -11.70 21.01 6.30
CA TYR A 55 -10.64 20.44 5.47
C TYR A 55 -11.06 19.17 4.70
N ALA A 56 -12.36 18.81 4.72
CA ALA A 56 -12.85 17.53 4.20
C ALA A 56 -12.69 17.35 2.68
N ASP A 57 -12.59 18.43 1.91
CA ASP A 57 -12.50 18.42 0.44
C ASP A 57 -11.07 18.57 -0.09
N LEU A 58 -10.06 18.57 0.78
CA LEU A 58 -8.67 18.68 0.38
C LEU A 58 -8.15 17.40 -0.28
N ASP A 59 -7.17 17.55 -1.17
CA ASP A 59 -6.45 16.39 -1.68
C ASP A 59 -5.56 15.77 -0.58
N PHE A 60 -5.07 14.55 -0.82
CA PHE A 60 -4.28 13.81 0.17
C PHE A 60 -2.97 14.52 0.57
N VAL A 61 -2.32 15.22 -0.37
CA VAL A 61 -1.06 15.91 -0.11
C VAL A 61 -1.32 17.12 0.78
N GLN A 62 -2.31 17.94 0.40
CA GLN A 62 -2.76 19.08 1.21
C GLN A 62 -3.18 18.63 2.61
N THR A 63 -3.98 17.56 2.70
CA THR A 63 -4.40 16.96 3.97
C THR A 63 -3.20 16.61 4.86
N CYS A 64 -2.18 15.95 4.30
CA CYS A 64 -0.95 15.61 5.03
C CYS A 64 -0.18 16.86 5.48
N ASP A 65 -0.09 17.88 4.64
CA ASP A 65 0.63 19.14 4.93
C ASP A 65 -0.05 19.91 6.08
N TYR A 66 -1.38 20.05 6.03
CA TYR A 66 -2.14 20.68 7.10
C TYR A 66 -2.10 19.86 8.39
N ALA A 67 -2.25 18.54 8.32
CA ALA A 67 -2.15 17.67 9.50
C ALA A 67 -0.76 17.75 10.16
N THR A 68 0.30 17.80 9.35
CA THR A 68 1.68 17.98 9.83
C THR A 68 1.86 19.33 10.53
N THR A 69 1.24 20.38 10.00
CA THR A 69 1.26 21.74 10.58
C THR A 69 0.45 21.83 11.87
N ALA A 70 -0.74 21.21 11.91
CA ALA A 70 -1.63 21.20 13.07
C ALA A 70 -1.08 20.35 14.23
N LYS A 71 -0.28 19.33 13.91
CA LYS A 71 0.34 18.40 14.86
C LYS A 71 1.86 18.35 14.63
N SER A 72 2.37 17.20 14.21
CA SER A 72 3.75 17.00 13.81
C SER A 72 3.83 15.86 12.80
N GLY A 73 4.87 15.89 11.95
CA GLY A 73 5.07 14.83 10.96
C GLY A 73 5.22 13.44 11.60
N ARG A 74 5.80 13.36 12.81
CA ARG A 74 5.90 12.10 13.56
C ARG A 74 4.54 11.55 13.94
N GLN A 75 3.64 12.39 14.46
CA GLN A 75 2.29 11.95 14.85
C GLN A 75 1.47 11.51 13.64
N LEU A 76 1.57 12.22 12.52
CA LEU A 76 0.93 11.82 11.27
C LEU A 76 1.44 10.45 10.78
N GLN A 77 2.75 10.25 10.74
CA GLN A 77 3.35 8.97 10.34
C GLN A 77 2.95 7.82 11.27
N GLN A 78 2.91 8.06 12.58
CA GLN A 78 2.46 7.06 13.56
C GLN A 78 0.99 6.70 13.35
N PHE A 79 0.13 7.68 13.07
CA PHE A 79 -1.27 7.45 12.77
C PHE A 79 -1.45 6.65 11.48
N ILE A 80 -0.82 7.06 10.38
CA ILE A 80 -0.85 6.33 9.10
C ILE A 80 -0.39 4.89 9.31
N HIS A 81 0.71 4.69 10.03
CA HIS A 81 1.18 3.34 10.36
C HIS A 81 0.13 2.56 11.15
N SER A 82 -0.45 3.13 12.20
CA SER A 82 -1.46 2.44 13.02
C SER A 82 -2.73 2.06 12.25
N VAL A 83 -3.13 2.89 11.27
CA VAL A 83 -4.26 2.62 10.38
C VAL A 83 -3.92 1.48 9.42
N LEU A 84 -2.72 1.48 8.83
CA LEU A 84 -2.37 0.55 7.74
C LEU A 84 -1.75 -0.78 8.21
N ASP A 85 -1.16 -0.81 9.41
CA ASP A 85 -0.48 -2.00 9.94
C ASP A 85 -1.40 -3.22 10.14
N PRO A 86 -2.68 -3.12 10.49
CA PRO A 86 -3.50 -4.32 10.69
C PRO A 86 -3.77 -5.13 9.39
N PHE A 87 -3.59 -4.53 8.22
CA PHE A 87 -4.02 -5.13 6.95
C PHE A 87 -3.15 -6.30 6.48
N GLN A 88 -3.82 -7.30 5.92
CA GLN A 88 -3.24 -8.58 5.53
C GLN A 88 -3.37 -8.81 4.02
N PRO A 89 -2.39 -9.48 3.39
CA PRO A 89 -2.41 -9.77 1.97
C PRO A 89 -3.59 -10.68 1.59
N ALA A 90 -4.37 -10.24 0.60
CA ALA A 90 -5.30 -11.09 -0.13
C ALA A 90 -4.56 -12.14 -0.98
N ASP A 91 -5.29 -13.13 -1.49
CA ASP A 91 -4.70 -14.27 -2.20
C ASP A 91 -3.94 -13.91 -3.48
N PHE A 92 -4.32 -12.84 -4.17
CA PHE A 92 -3.57 -12.38 -5.34
C PHE A 92 -2.25 -11.68 -4.96
N HIS A 93 -2.17 -10.99 -3.82
CA HIS A 93 -0.90 -10.43 -3.34
C HIS A 93 0.12 -11.54 -3.07
N LYS A 94 -0.35 -12.69 -2.56
CA LYS A 94 0.48 -13.89 -2.32
C LYS A 94 1.05 -14.52 -3.60
N LYS A 95 0.64 -14.06 -4.79
CA LYS A 95 1.29 -14.45 -6.05
C LYS A 95 2.57 -13.67 -6.29
N ILE A 96 2.72 -12.45 -5.76
CA ILE A 96 3.90 -11.61 -5.98
C ILE A 96 5.19 -12.36 -5.60
N PRO A 97 5.30 -13.02 -4.43
CA PRO A 97 6.52 -13.72 -4.04
C PRO A 97 6.84 -14.97 -4.88
N THR A 98 5.89 -15.47 -5.68
CA THR A 98 6.10 -16.68 -6.51
C THR A 98 6.79 -16.38 -7.85
N PHE A 99 7.12 -15.13 -8.11
CA PHE A 99 7.93 -14.69 -9.23
C PHE A 99 9.29 -14.21 -8.73
N GLN A 100 10.31 -14.33 -9.57
CA GLN A 100 11.60 -13.70 -9.33
C GLN A 100 11.56 -12.30 -9.92
N TRP A 101 11.84 -11.29 -9.10
CA TRP A 101 11.90 -9.89 -9.51
C TRP A 101 13.35 -9.40 -9.46
N ALA A 102 13.74 -8.57 -10.42
CA ALA A 102 15.02 -7.87 -10.36
C ALA A 102 15.05 -6.85 -9.21
N GLY A 103 13.87 -6.35 -8.82
CA GLY A 103 13.68 -5.45 -7.69
C GLY A 103 12.20 -5.13 -7.47
N LEU A 104 11.89 -4.64 -6.27
CA LEU A 104 10.57 -4.12 -5.92
C LEU A 104 10.73 -2.67 -5.45
N ALA A 105 9.93 -1.78 -6.00
CA ALA A 105 9.84 -0.39 -5.58
C ALA A 105 8.39 -0.06 -5.26
N THR A 106 8.14 0.57 -4.11
CA THR A 106 6.80 0.93 -3.67
C THR A 106 6.79 2.31 -3.03
N THR A 107 5.67 3.02 -3.21
CA THR A 107 5.37 4.26 -2.47
C THR A 107 4.43 4.02 -1.29
N ASN A 108 4.05 2.77 -1.02
CA ASN A 108 3.05 2.45 -0.02
C ASN A 108 3.67 2.44 1.39
N PHE A 109 2.86 2.83 2.37
CA PHE A 109 3.25 2.85 3.79
C PHE A 109 2.85 1.56 4.54
N ASP A 110 1.98 0.74 3.95
CA ASP A 110 1.56 -0.53 4.51
C ASP A 110 2.61 -1.64 4.34
N LEU A 111 2.38 -2.79 5.00
CA LEU A 111 3.27 -3.95 4.94
C LEU A 111 2.65 -5.14 4.18
N VAL A 112 1.68 -4.89 3.28
CA VAL A 112 0.92 -5.97 2.63
C VAL A 112 1.83 -6.86 1.79
N VAL A 113 2.76 -6.27 1.03
CA VAL A 113 3.69 -7.01 0.16
C VAL A 113 4.69 -7.80 1.00
N GLU A 114 5.29 -7.18 2.01
CA GLU A 114 6.23 -7.79 2.94
C GLU A 114 5.60 -8.97 3.67
N ARG A 115 4.33 -8.83 4.09
CA ARG A 115 3.55 -9.91 4.69
C ARG A 115 3.19 -11.00 3.68
N ALA A 116 3.02 -10.66 2.41
CA ALA A 116 2.85 -11.67 1.38
C ALA A 116 4.13 -12.52 1.27
N TYR A 117 5.31 -11.90 1.23
CA TYR A 117 6.59 -12.60 1.24
C TYR A 117 6.77 -13.46 2.50
N SER A 118 6.48 -12.94 3.70
CA SER A 118 6.68 -13.73 4.92
C SER A 118 5.75 -14.94 5.04
N ARG A 119 4.61 -14.94 4.34
CA ARG A 119 3.58 -16.00 4.42
C ARG A 119 3.61 -17.02 3.30
N VAL A 120 4.33 -16.77 2.22
CA VAL A 120 4.43 -17.69 1.08
C VAL A 120 5.69 -18.55 1.26
N PRO A 121 5.55 -19.86 1.55
CA PRO A 121 6.71 -20.73 1.73
C PRO A 121 7.46 -20.99 0.42
N THR A 122 6.74 -20.97 -0.70
CA THR A 122 7.28 -21.18 -2.05
C THR A 122 7.77 -19.89 -2.70
N ARG A 123 8.09 -18.87 -1.89
CA ARG A 123 8.63 -17.62 -2.42
C ARG A 123 9.99 -17.88 -3.06
N LEU A 124 10.30 -17.16 -4.13
CA LEU A 124 11.57 -17.31 -4.84
C LEU A 124 12.67 -16.37 -4.31
N GLN A 125 12.31 -15.40 -3.48
CA GLN A 125 13.19 -14.38 -2.88
C GLN A 125 12.78 -14.12 -1.43
#